data_AF-A0A142LV96-F1
#
_entry.id   AF-A0A142LV96-F1
#
_cell.length_a   1.000
_cell.length_b   1.000
_cell.length_c   1.000
_cell.angle_alpha   90.00
_cell.angle_beta   90.00
_cell.angle_gamma   90.00
#
_symmetry.space_group_name_H-M   'P 1'
#
loop_
_entity.id
_entity.type
_entity.pdbx_description
1 polymer ?
#
loop_
_entity_poly.entity_id
_entity_poly.type
_entity_poly.pdbx_seq_one_letter_code
_entity_poly.pdbx_strand_id
1 'polypeptide(L)'
;AAIMDENDCTPTGPESEGDCGNKGIAIAFLVSYLIISFLTIINMYIAVILENYSQAAEDVHEGLTDDDYDMYYEIWQKFDPKGTQFISYHQLSDFVHALEEPLQIPK
;
A
#
# COMPACT_ATOMS: atom_id res chain seq x y z
N ALA A 1 9.23 -38.71 18.45
CA ALA A 1 7.85 -38.71 17.96
C ALA A 1 7.71 -37.86 16.69
N ALA A 2 7.42 -38.49 15.56
CA ALA A 2 6.92 -37.78 14.39
C ALA A 2 5.39 -37.73 14.46
N ILE A 3 4.77 -36.61 14.05
CA ILE A 3 3.30 -36.40 14.15
C ILE A 3 2.46 -37.43 13.36
N MET A 4 3.08 -38.17 12.42
CA MET A 4 2.45 -39.21 11.61
C MET A 4 2.78 -40.64 12.06
N ASP A 5 3.61 -40.80 13.10
CA ASP A 5 4.07 -42.12 13.54
C ASP A 5 3.08 -42.75 14.53
N GLU A 6 2.49 -43.87 14.11
CA GLU A 6 1.53 -44.66 14.87
C GLU A 6 2.09 -46.04 15.29
N ASN A 7 3.26 -46.44 14.74
CA ASN A 7 3.76 -47.81 14.85
C ASN A 7 4.93 -47.96 15.82
N ASP A 8 5.78 -46.95 15.95
CA ASP A 8 6.94 -46.95 16.87
C ASP A 8 6.79 -45.85 17.93
N CYS A 9 5.81 -46.03 18.82
CA CYS A 9 5.44 -45.04 19.83
C CYS A 9 4.97 -45.66 21.14
N THR A 10 5.08 -44.90 22.23
CA THR A 10 4.61 -45.24 23.57
C THR A 10 3.16 -44.77 23.76
N PRO A 11 2.21 -45.67 24.08
CA PRO A 11 0.82 -45.29 24.30
C PRO A 11 0.65 -44.58 25.65
N THR A 12 -0.38 -43.74 25.75
CA THR A 12 -0.72 -43.04 26.98
C THR A 12 -1.09 -44.03 28.09
N GLY A 13 -0.41 -43.92 29.22
CA GLY A 13 -0.62 -44.74 30.42
C GLY A 13 -1.05 -43.90 31.63
N PRO A 14 -1.34 -44.53 32.76
CA PRO A 14 -1.79 -43.83 33.98
C PRO A 14 -0.72 -42.89 34.59
N GLU A 15 0.56 -43.07 34.24
CA GLU A 15 1.69 -42.28 34.76
C GLU A 15 2.40 -41.42 33.70
N SER A 16 2.01 -41.49 32.41
CA SER A 16 2.65 -40.73 31.33
C SER A 16 1.74 -40.44 30.14
N GLU A 17 1.79 -39.21 29.63
CA GLU A 17 1.25 -38.86 28.31
C GLU A 17 2.10 -39.54 27.23
N GLY A 18 1.49 -40.40 26.42
CA GLY A 18 2.18 -41.14 25.35
C GLY A 18 2.65 -40.22 24.22
N ASP A 19 3.51 -40.73 23.35
CA ASP A 19 4.13 -39.97 22.26
C ASP A 19 3.68 -40.41 20.85
N CYS A 20 2.60 -41.18 20.77
CA CYS A 20 1.99 -41.61 19.51
C CYS A 20 1.37 -40.43 18.74
N GLY A 21 1.74 -40.32 17.47
CA GLY A 21 1.08 -39.42 16.51
C GLY A 21 -0.21 -40.03 15.96
N ASN A 22 -0.91 -39.26 15.13
CA ASN A 22 -2.05 -39.75 14.36
C ASN A 22 -1.93 -39.26 12.92
N LYS A 23 -1.73 -40.20 12.00
CA LYS A 23 -1.46 -39.91 10.59
C LYS A 23 -2.63 -39.18 9.93
N GLY A 24 -3.87 -39.57 10.24
CA GLY A 24 -5.08 -38.93 9.70
C GLY A 24 -5.19 -37.47 10.13
N ILE A 25 -5.04 -37.21 11.43
CA ILE A 25 -5.09 -35.87 12.01
C ILE A 25 -3.92 -35.01 11.53
N ALA A 26 -2.71 -35.58 11.47
CA ALA A 26 -1.52 -34.88 10.99
C ALA A 26 -1.66 -34.44 9.53
N ILE A 27 -2.20 -35.29 8.65
CA ILE A 27 -2.46 -34.93 7.26
C ILE A 27 -3.51 -33.82 7.19
N ALA A 28 -4.65 -33.96 7.88
CA ALA A 28 -5.70 -32.94 7.87
C ALA A 28 -5.20 -31.58 8.41
N PHE A 29 -4.42 -31.60 9.49
CA PHE A 29 -3.81 -30.41 10.08
C PHE A 29 -2.80 -29.76 9.14
N LEU A 30 -1.85 -30.52 8.59
CA LEU A 30 -0.85 -29.97 7.68
C LEU A 30 -1.48 -29.42 6.39
N VAL A 31 -2.43 -30.15 5.79
CA VAL A 31 -3.10 -29.70 4.56
C VAL A 31 -3.91 -28.43 4.82
N SER A 32 -4.69 -28.40 5.91
CA SER A 32 -5.45 -27.19 6.26
C SER A 32 -4.52 -26.00 6.59
N TYR A 33 -3.44 -26.24 7.34
CA TYR A 33 -2.42 -25.24 7.63
C TYR A 33 -1.78 -24.67 6.37
N LEU A 34 -1.35 -25.53 5.43
CA LEU A 34 -0.73 -25.11 4.18
C LEU A 34 -1.71 -24.31 3.31
N ILE A 35 -2.97 -24.76 3.20
CA ILE A 35 -3.99 -24.03 2.44
C ILE A 35 -4.27 -22.66 3.07
N ILE A 36 -4.51 -22.60 4.38
CA ILE A 36 -4.80 -21.35 5.09
C ILE A 36 -3.61 -20.39 5.04
N SER A 37 -2.40 -20.91 5.25
CA SER A 37 -1.16 -20.12 5.19
C SER A 37 -0.94 -19.54 3.79
N PHE A 38 -1.09 -20.36 2.75
CA PHE A 38 -0.96 -19.91 1.37
C PHE A 38 -1.99 -18.85 1.00
N LEU A 39 -3.27 -19.07 1.34
CA LEU A 39 -4.34 -18.10 1.10
C LEU A 39 -4.09 -16.80 1.86
N THR A 40 -3.67 -16.88 3.13
CA THR A 40 -3.38 -15.69 3.94
C THR A 40 -2.20 -14.90 3.38
N ILE A 41 -1.07 -15.56 3.09
CA ILE A 41 0.14 -14.90 2.59
C ILE A 41 -0.13 -14.24 1.24
N ILE A 42 -0.78 -14.94 0.31
CA ILE A 42 -1.06 -14.39 -1.02
C ILE A 42 -2.06 -13.26 -0.94
N ASN A 43 -3.16 -13.43 -0.22
CA ASN A 43 -4.18 -12.39 -0.15
C ASN A 43 -3.66 -11.14 0.58
N MET A 44 -2.84 -11.30 1.62
CA MET A 44 -2.14 -10.19 2.27
C MET A 44 -1.18 -9.49 1.30
N TYR A 45 -0.38 -10.25 0.53
CA TYR A 45 0.56 -9.69 -0.42
C TYR A 45 -0.14 -8.90 -1.54
N ILE A 46 -1.22 -9.46 -2.10
CA ILE A 46 -2.05 -8.76 -3.09
C ILE A 46 -2.64 -7.48 -2.49
N ALA A 47 -3.17 -7.53 -1.26
CA ALA A 47 -3.72 -6.36 -0.60
C ALA A 47 -2.69 -5.23 -0.43
N VAL A 48 -1.47 -5.55 0.02
CA VAL A 48 -0.39 -4.55 0.15
C VAL A 48 -0.02 -3.94 -1.21
N ILE A 49 0.08 -4.75 -2.26
CA ILE A 49 0.35 -4.24 -3.62
C ILE A 49 -0.79 -3.33 -4.08
N LEU A 50 -2.05 -3.75 -3.90
CA LEU A 50 -3.20 -2.97 -4.32
C LEU A 50 -3.30 -1.65 -3.57
N GLU A 51 -2.99 -1.64 -2.27
CA GLU A 51 -2.97 -0.41 -1.46
C GLU A 51 -1.87 0.56 -1.91
N ASN A 52 -0.68 0.03 -2.23
CA ASN A 52 0.39 0.86 -2.79
C ASN A 52 0.02 1.42 -4.18
N TYR A 53 -0.59 0.59 -5.03
CA TYR A 53 -1.05 1.03 -6.33
C TYR A 53 -2.21 2.02 -6.22
N SER A 54 -3.15 1.82 -5.29
CA SER A 54 -4.26 2.74 -5.08
C SER A 54 -3.77 4.09 -4.58
N GLN A 55 -2.80 4.12 -3.65
CA GLN A 55 -2.18 5.36 -3.20
C GLN A 55 -1.43 6.06 -4.34
N ALA A 56 -0.62 5.32 -5.11
CA ALA A 56 0.07 5.90 -6.27
C ALA A 56 -0.90 6.40 -7.34
N ALA A 57 -2.04 5.73 -7.53
CA ALA A 57 -3.08 6.18 -8.44
C ALA A 57 -3.82 7.41 -7.91
N GLU A 58 -4.07 7.50 -6.60
CA GLU A 58 -4.66 8.68 -5.94
C GLU A 58 -3.74 9.91 -6.06
N ASP A 59 -2.43 9.72 -5.83
CA ASP A 59 -1.41 10.75 -6.06
C ASP A 59 -1.42 11.29 -7.50
N VAL A 60 -1.74 10.42 -8.49
CA VAL A 60 -1.83 10.80 -9.91
C VAL A 60 -3.22 11.34 -10.29
N HIS A 61 -4.28 10.98 -9.56
CA HIS A 61 -5.66 11.26 -9.96
C HIS A 61 -6.32 12.43 -9.22
N GLU A 62 -5.81 12.85 -8.05
CA GLU A 62 -6.45 13.90 -7.23
C GLU A 62 -5.52 15.07 -6.81
N GLY A 63 -4.24 15.03 -7.19
CA GLY A 63 -3.24 16.02 -6.76
C GLY A 63 -2.83 17.06 -7.80
N LEU A 64 -2.15 18.11 -7.32
CA LEU A 64 -1.20 18.88 -8.13
C LEU A 64 0.09 18.07 -8.21
N THR A 65 0.57 17.83 -9.41
CA THR A 65 1.82 17.15 -9.70
C THR A 65 3.02 18.08 -9.47
N ASP A 66 4.23 17.53 -9.34
CA ASP A 66 5.46 18.33 -9.26
C ASP A 66 5.60 19.28 -10.48
N ASP A 67 5.17 18.83 -11.66
CA ASP A 67 5.16 19.63 -12.89
C ASP A 67 4.23 20.86 -12.78
N ASP A 68 3.11 20.75 -12.06
CA ASP A 68 2.18 21.86 -11.83
C ASP A 68 2.79 22.94 -10.92
N TYR A 69 3.60 22.53 -9.93
CA TYR A 69 4.32 23.46 -9.07
C TYR A 69 5.43 24.19 -9.82
N ASP A 70 6.16 23.49 -10.68
CA ASP A 70 7.19 24.10 -11.54
C ASP A 70 6.55 25.12 -12.49
N MET A 71 5.44 24.77 -13.16
CA MET A 71 4.67 25.72 -13.99
C MET A 71 4.22 26.95 -13.21
N TYR A 72 3.70 26.78 -11.99
CA TYR A 72 3.32 27.90 -11.12
C TYR A 72 4.49 28.85 -10.88
N TYR A 73 5.67 28.34 -10.51
CA TYR A 73 6.86 29.17 -10.28
C TYR A 73 7.36 29.84 -11.55
N GLU A 74 7.25 29.15 -12.70
CA GLU A 74 7.64 29.70 -14.00
C GLU A 74 6.77 30.88 -14.42
N ILE A 75 5.47 30.84 -14.11
CA ILE A 75 4.58 31.98 -14.33
C ILE A 75 4.79 33.04 -13.25
N TRP A 76 4.92 32.66 -11.98
CA TRP A 76 5.11 33.57 -10.85
C TRP A 76 6.31 34.51 -11.05
N GLN A 77 7.46 33.99 -11.51
CA GLN A 77 8.65 34.81 -11.76
C GLN A 77 8.43 35.92 -12.82
N LYS A 78 7.43 35.79 -13.70
CA LYS A 78 7.08 36.83 -14.67
C LYS A 78 6.37 38.01 -14.01
N PHE A 79 5.66 37.77 -12.90
CA PHE A 79 4.95 38.78 -12.11
C PHE A 79 5.77 39.32 -10.95
N ASP A 80 6.66 38.52 -10.37
CA ASP A 80 7.60 38.90 -9.31
C ASP A 80 9.07 38.53 -9.68
N PRO A 81 9.69 39.24 -10.64
CA PRO A 81 11.06 38.96 -11.09
C PRO A 81 12.13 39.25 -10.03
N LYS A 82 11.75 39.89 -8.92
CA LYS A 82 12.64 40.21 -7.81
C LYS A 82 12.57 39.18 -6.67
N GLY A 83 11.70 38.18 -6.77
CA GLY A 83 11.51 37.16 -5.72
C GLY A 83 11.07 37.75 -4.39
N THR A 84 10.27 38.83 -4.42
CA THR A 84 9.74 39.48 -3.21
C THR A 84 8.66 38.64 -2.52
N GLN A 85 8.10 37.63 -3.20
CA GLN A 85 6.95 36.83 -2.79
C GLN A 85 5.64 37.64 -2.73
N PHE A 86 5.61 38.81 -3.36
CA PHE A 86 4.42 39.66 -3.43
C PHE A 86 4.19 40.14 -4.86
N ILE A 87 2.91 40.19 -5.24
CA ILE A 87 2.44 40.86 -6.46
C ILE A 87 1.41 41.92 -6.07
N SER A 88 1.22 42.91 -6.93
CA SER A 88 0.19 43.91 -6.67
C SER A 88 -1.21 43.33 -6.92
N TYR A 89 -2.19 43.72 -6.10
CA TYR A 89 -3.55 43.20 -6.17
C TYR A 89 -4.18 43.30 -7.56
N HIS A 90 -3.89 44.37 -8.31
CA HIS A 90 -4.41 44.56 -9.67
C HIS A 90 -3.92 43.52 -10.68
N GLN A 91 -2.78 42.88 -10.41
CA GLN A 91 -2.18 41.86 -11.28
C GLN A 91 -2.70 40.45 -10.97
N LEU A 92 -3.40 40.26 -9.85
CA LEU A 92 -3.86 38.94 -9.40
C LEU A 92 -4.76 38.26 -10.44
N SER A 93 -5.70 39.02 -11.03
CA SER A 93 -6.62 38.49 -12.05
C SER A 93 -5.88 38.07 -13.33
N ASP A 94 -4.88 38.83 -13.75
CA ASP A 94 -4.07 38.47 -14.91
C ASP A 94 -3.13 37.30 -14.60
N PHE A 95 -2.63 37.19 -13.35
CA PHE A 95 -1.80 36.09 -12.89
C PHE A 95 -2.55 34.75 -12.93
N VAL A 96 -3.70 34.65 -12.26
CA VAL A 96 -4.48 33.39 -12.22
C VAL A 96 -4.99 32.97 -13.59
N HIS A 97 -5.16 33.93 -14.51
CA HIS A 97 -5.53 33.66 -15.89
C HIS A 97 -4.36 33.17 -16.75
N ALA A 98 -3.12 33.54 -16.41
CA ALA A 98 -1.92 33.17 -17.15
C ALA A 98 -1.35 31.80 -16.76
N LEU A 99 -1.85 31.18 -15.68
CA LEU A 99 -1.55 29.79 -15.32
C LEU A 99 -2.14 28.84 -16.35
N GLU A 100 -1.62 27.61 -16.40
CA GLU A 100 -2.13 26.53 -17.25
C GLU A 100 -3.07 25.61 -16.44
N GLU A 101 -3.87 24.77 -17.11
CA GLU A 101 -4.65 23.73 -16.43
C GLU A 101 -3.71 22.83 -15.61
N PRO A 102 -4.05 22.41 -14.39
CA PRO A 102 -5.33 22.57 -13.67
C PRO A 102 -5.45 23.85 -12.83
N LEU A 103 -4.43 24.71 -12.79
CA LEU A 103 -4.36 25.89 -11.91
C LEU A 103 -5.01 27.15 -12.49
N GLN A 104 -5.30 27.17 -13.79
CA GLN A 104 -5.87 28.31 -14.49
C GLN A 104 -7.28 28.66 -14.01
N ILE A 105 -7.51 29.96 -13.74
CA ILE A 105 -8.86 30.51 -13.54
C ILE A 105 -9.21 31.37 -14.77
N PRO A 106 -10.21 30.99 -15.59
CA PRO A 106 -10.63 31.77 -16.75
C PRO A 106 -11.23 33.13 -16.34
N LYS A 107 -11.14 34.11 -17.24
CA LYS A 107 -11.66 35.47 -17.05
C LYS A 107 -13.19 35.56 -17.17
#